data_AF-A0A3D5BSR5-F1
#
_entry.id   AF-A0A3D5BSR5-F1
#
_cell.length_a   1.000
_cell.length_b   1.000
_cell.length_c   1.000
_cell.angle_alpha   90.00
_cell.angle_beta   90.00
_cell.angle_gamma   90.00
#
_symmetry.space_group_name_H-M   'P 1'
#
loop_
_entity.id
_entity.type
_entity.pdbx_description
1 polymer ?
#
loop_
_entity_poly.entity_id
_entity_poly.type
_entity_poly.pdbx_seq_one_letter_code
_entity_poly.pdbx_strand_id
1 'polypeptide(L)'
;MLSAPDAAYARLLDVSGALALLVALALLLERALALVFEYHWFRKASERIEGLKSPVAFLVAWYTCRHVDFDVLSRLFPASDGSIQPTQVGILITAAVVAGGSAAAITLFQGVLHFGRDARVGLIEANRARTEADLAEARSRRERADTDSARALAERTRVEAGAVSAMRT
;
A
#
# COMPACT_ATOMS: atom_id res chain seq x y z
N MET A 1 -36.19 -15.73 -29.22
CA MET A 1 -36.48 -14.75 -28.15
C MET A 1 -36.13 -15.42 -26.84
N LEU A 2 -35.12 -14.92 -26.14
CA LEU A 2 -34.82 -15.38 -24.78
C LEU A 2 -35.93 -14.89 -23.84
N SER A 3 -36.27 -15.68 -22.83
CA SER A 3 -37.20 -15.29 -21.79
C SER A 3 -36.61 -14.09 -21.04
N ALA A 4 -37.43 -13.19 -20.50
CA ALA A 4 -36.94 -12.03 -19.74
C ALA A 4 -35.93 -12.39 -18.60
N PRO A 5 -36.10 -13.51 -17.86
CA PRO A 5 -35.11 -13.99 -16.89
C PRO A 5 -33.77 -14.37 -17.52
N ASP A 6 -33.79 -15.00 -18.70
CA ASP A 6 -32.59 -15.48 -19.40
C ASP A 6 -31.74 -14.29 -19.91
N ALA A 7 -32.41 -13.22 -20.36
CA ALA A 7 -31.74 -11.98 -20.78
C ALA A 7 -31.07 -11.27 -19.60
N ALA A 8 -31.72 -11.22 -18.43
CA ALA A 8 -31.15 -10.63 -17.23
C ALA A 8 -29.91 -11.42 -16.73
N TYR A 9 -30.00 -12.75 -16.77
CA TYR A 9 -28.88 -13.63 -16.40
C TYR A 9 -27.69 -13.47 -17.36
N ALA A 10 -27.93 -13.47 -18.68
CA ALA A 10 -26.89 -13.23 -19.67
C ALA A 10 -26.21 -11.87 -19.47
N ARG A 11 -26.98 -10.84 -19.10
CA ARG A 11 -26.45 -9.52 -18.83
C ARG A 11 -25.57 -9.49 -17.58
N LEU A 12 -26.00 -10.16 -16.52
CA LEU A 12 -25.20 -10.29 -15.30
C LEU A 12 -23.87 -10.99 -15.57
N LEU A 13 -23.89 -12.06 -16.37
CA LEU A 13 -22.68 -12.79 -16.78
C LEU A 13 -21.73 -11.91 -17.61
N ASP A 14 -22.24 -11.14 -18.58
CA ASP A 14 -21.41 -10.23 -19.38
C ASP A 14 -20.74 -9.14 -18.52
N VAL A 15 -21.51 -8.49 -17.63
CA VAL A 15 -20.98 -7.45 -16.75
C VAL A 15 -19.97 -8.02 -15.75
N SER A 16 -20.31 -9.13 -15.07
CA SER A 16 -19.39 -9.77 -14.12
C SER A 16 -18.13 -10.29 -14.80
N GLY A 17 -18.24 -10.84 -16.01
CA GLY A 17 -17.11 -11.24 -16.85
C GLY A 17 -16.20 -10.06 -17.22
N ALA A 18 -16.79 -8.93 -17.63
CA ALA A 18 -16.03 -7.71 -17.92
C ALA A 18 -15.30 -7.17 -16.68
N LEU A 19 -15.95 -7.16 -15.51
CA LEU A 19 -15.31 -6.76 -14.25
C LEU A 19 -14.20 -7.72 -13.84
N ALA A 20 -14.40 -9.04 -13.98
CA ALA A 20 -13.38 -10.03 -13.70
C ALA A 20 -12.15 -9.87 -14.62
N LEU A 21 -12.39 -9.62 -15.92
CA LEU A 21 -11.33 -9.31 -16.88
C LEU A 21 -10.59 -8.02 -16.53
N LEU A 22 -11.30 -6.97 -16.10
CA LEU A 22 -10.68 -5.72 -15.65
C LEU A 22 -9.74 -5.95 -14.47
N VAL A 23 -10.16 -6.74 -13.48
CA VAL A 23 -9.32 -7.10 -12.33
C VAL A 23 -8.13 -7.95 -12.75
N ALA A 24 -8.35 -8.97 -13.58
CA ALA A 24 -7.29 -9.84 -14.08
C ALA A 24 -6.24 -9.04 -14.88
N LEU A 25 -6.68 -8.12 -15.74
CA LEU A 25 -5.82 -7.25 -16.52
C LEU A 25 -5.00 -6.32 -15.62
N ALA A 26 -5.62 -5.72 -14.60
CA ALA A 26 -4.93 -4.87 -13.63
C ALA A 26 -3.83 -5.65 -12.88
N LEU A 27 -4.13 -6.86 -12.41
CA LEU A 27 -3.15 -7.72 -11.73
C LEU A 27 -1.99 -8.13 -12.64
N LEU A 28 -2.29 -8.51 -13.89
CA LEU A 28 -1.26 -8.89 -14.87
C LEU A 28 -0.34 -7.71 -15.20
N LEU A 29 -0.90 -6.53 -15.46
CA LEU A 29 -0.11 -5.33 -15.73
C LEU A 29 0.70 -4.89 -14.52
N GLU A 30 0.15 -4.99 -13.31
CA GLU A 30 0.87 -4.69 -12.08
C GLU A 30 2.14 -5.57 -11.97
N ARG A 31 2.00 -6.89 -12.18
CA ARG A 31 3.14 -7.81 -12.12
C ARG A 31 4.13 -7.61 -13.27
N ALA A 32 3.66 -7.37 -14.49
CA ALA A 32 4.53 -7.13 -15.64
C ALA A 32 5.32 -5.82 -15.50
N LEU A 33 4.68 -4.73 -15.07
CA LEU A 33 5.31 -3.44 -14.87
C LEU A 33 6.26 -3.43 -13.66
N ALA A 34 6.00 -4.23 -12.63
CA ALA A 34 6.93 -4.37 -11.51
C ALA A 34 8.33 -4.80 -11.97
N LEU A 35 8.42 -5.77 -12.89
CA LEU A 35 9.70 -6.20 -13.47
C LEU A 35 10.43 -5.06 -14.19
N VAL A 36 9.69 -4.22 -14.91
CA VAL A 36 10.24 -3.05 -15.61
C VAL A 36 10.66 -1.96 -14.61
N PHE A 37 9.85 -1.70 -13.59
CA PHE A 37 10.07 -0.64 -12.61
C PHE A 37 11.18 -0.96 -11.61
N GLU A 38 11.41 -2.23 -11.31
CA GLU A 38 12.50 -2.70 -10.45
C GLU A 38 13.83 -2.85 -11.21
N TYR A 39 13.79 -2.82 -12.54
CA TYR A 39 15.00 -2.87 -13.36
C TYR A 39 15.92 -1.66 -13.06
N HIS A 40 17.22 -1.93 -12.86
CA HIS A 40 18.18 -0.95 -12.35
C HIS A 40 18.25 0.37 -13.15
N TRP A 41 18.12 0.32 -14.49
CA TRP A 41 18.07 1.52 -15.33
C TRP A 41 16.82 2.35 -15.08
N PHE A 42 15.66 1.68 -14.98
CA PHE A 42 14.40 2.36 -14.76
C PHE A 42 14.34 2.97 -13.36
N ARG A 43 14.86 2.27 -12.35
CA ARG A 43 14.95 2.77 -10.98
C ARG A 43 15.75 4.08 -10.92
N LYS A 44 16.93 4.11 -11.55
CA LYS A 44 17.76 5.32 -11.64
C LYS A 44 17.07 6.46 -12.39
N ALA A 45 16.31 6.14 -13.44
CA ALA A 45 15.53 7.15 -14.18
C ALA A 45 14.36 7.70 -13.35
N SER A 46 13.66 6.83 -12.61
CA SER A 46 12.54 7.19 -11.74
C SER A 46 12.97 7.95 -10.48
N GLU A 47 14.23 7.81 -10.05
CA GLU A 47 14.81 8.66 -8.98
C GLU A 47 15.08 10.09 -9.48
N ARG A 48 15.32 10.26 -10.79
CA ARG A 48 15.55 11.57 -11.40
C ARG A 48 14.27 12.32 -11.73
N ILE A 49 13.20 11.59 -12.04
CA ILE A 49 11.88 12.14 -12.38
C ILE A 49 10.85 11.52 -11.44
N GLU A 50 10.44 12.29 -10.43
CA GLU A 50 9.40 11.87 -9.50
C GLU A 50 8.11 11.53 -10.24
N GLY A 51 7.50 10.40 -9.88
CA GLY A 51 6.22 9.97 -10.45
C GLY A 51 6.27 9.36 -11.85
N LEU A 52 7.44 9.15 -12.47
CA LEU A 52 7.56 8.58 -13.82
C LEU A 52 6.83 7.23 -14.01
N LYS A 53 6.69 6.46 -12.93
CA LYS A 53 5.98 5.17 -12.92
C LYS A 53 4.51 5.30 -13.33
N SER A 54 3.82 6.35 -12.87
CA SER A 54 2.37 6.49 -13.09
C SER A 54 2.02 6.78 -14.56
N PRO A 55 2.66 7.74 -15.25
CA PRO A 55 2.46 7.93 -16.69
C PRO A 55 2.82 6.70 -17.51
N VAL A 56 3.91 6.00 -17.17
CA VAL A 56 4.30 4.77 -17.89
C VAL A 56 3.26 3.68 -17.71
N ALA A 57 2.78 3.46 -16.48
CA ALA A 57 1.71 2.50 -16.22
C ALA A 57 0.43 2.84 -16.98
N PHE A 58 0.05 4.13 -16.99
CA PHE A 58 -1.11 4.60 -17.73
C PHE A 58 -0.97 4.40 -19.25
N LEU A 59 0.19 4.75 -19.83
CA LEU A 59 0.44 4.58 -21.26
C LEU A 59 0.41 3.11 -21.67
N VAL A 60 1.02 2.22 -20.87
CA VAL A 60 1.00 0.78 -21.14
C VAL A 60 -0.41 0.21 -20.99
N ALA A 61 -1.16 0.61 -19.96
CA ALA A 61 -2.56 0.21 -19.79
C ALA A 61 -3.44 0.70 -20.95
N TRP A 62 -3.27 1.96 -21.37
CA TRP A 62 -4.01 2.54 -22.48
C TRP A 62 -3.71 1.86 -23.81
N TYR A 63 -2.43 1.63 -24.11
CA TYR A 63 -2.02 0.87 -25.29
C TYR A 63 -2.61 -0.54 -25.29
N THR A 64 -2.56 -1.22 -24.15
CA THR A 64 -3.13 -2.57 -24.00
C THR A 64 -4.63 -2.56 -24.22
N CYS A 65 -5.38 -1.70 -23.52
CA CYS A 65 -6.83 -1.60 -23.66
C CYS A 65 -7.24 -1.22 -25.09
N ARG A 66 -6.48 -0.35 -25.76
CA ARG A 66 -6.70 -0.01 -27.17
C ARG A 66 -6.43 -1.19 -28.11
N HIS A 67 -5.40 -1.99 -27.84
CA HIS A 67 -5.05 -3.12 -28.71
C HIS A 67 -6.08 -4.26 -28.64
N VAL A 68 -6.73 -4.42 -27.50
CA VAL A 68 -7.78 -5.45 -27.29
C VAL A 68 -9.21 -4.89 -27.35
N ASP A 69 -9.35 -3.61 -27.71
CA ASP A 69 -10.63 -2.87 -27.70
C ASP A 69 -11.44 -3.06 -26.39
N PHE A 70 -10.73 -3.10 -25.26
CA PHE A 70 -11.33 -3.33 -23.95
C PHE A 70 -11.87 -2.02 -23.37
N ASP A 71 -13.19 -1.89 -23.40
CA ASP A 71 -13.96 -0.80 -22.82
C ASP A 71 -14.96 -1.37 -21.82
N VAL A 72 -14.70 -1.20 -20.53
CA VAL A 72 -15.60 -1.67 -19.48
C VAL A 72 -16.86 -0.81 -19.39
N LEU A 73 -16.80 0.46 -19.78
CA LEU A 73 -17.94 1.37 -19.67
C LEU A 73 -19.00 1.05 -20.71
N SER A 74 -18.64 0.75 -21.95
CA SER A 74 -19.60 0.29 -22.96
C SER A 74 -20.23 -1.04 -22.57
N ARG A 75 -19.50 -1.87 -21.81
CA ARG A 75 -20.02 -3.12 -21.23
C ARG A 75 -20.96 -2.87 -20.07
N LEU A 76 -20.78 -1.85 -19.23
CA LEU A 76 -21.72 -1.53 -18.14
C LEU A 76 -22.94 -0.74 -18.63
N PHE A 77 -22.72 0.20 -19.55
CA PHE A 77 -23.70 1.15 -20.06
C PHE A 77 -23.79 1.04 -21.58
N PRO A 78 -24.46 -0.02 -22.10
CA PRO A 78 -24.67 -0.17 -23.53
C PRO A 78 -25.48 1.01 -24.06
N ALA A 79 -25.25 1.35 -25.32
CA ALA A 79 -25.98 2.41 -25.97
C ALA A 79 -27.49 2.08 -26.04
N SER A 80 -28.32 3.09 -26.25
CA SER A 80 -29.78 2.96 -26.33
C SER A 80 -30.27 2.04 -27.45
N ASP A 81 -29.41 1.76 -28.43
CA ASP A 81 -29.64 0.77 -29.50
C ASP A 81 -29.26 -0.67 -29.10
N GLY A 82 -28.76 -0.87 -27.88
CA GLY A 82 -28.30 -2.16 -27.37
C GLY A 82 -26.94 -2.60 -27.92
N SER A 83 -26.26 -1.76 -28.73
CA SER A 83 -24.95 -2.08 -29.26
C SER A 83 -23.86 -1.88 -28.20
N ILE A 84 -22.92 -2.83 -28.16
CA ILE A 84 -21.73 -2.77 -27.30
C ILE A 84 -20.56 -2.46 -28.23
N GLN A 85 -20.33 -1.17 -28.47
CA GLN A 85 -19.17 -0.71 -29.23
C GLN A 85 -18.17 -0.03 -28.31
N PRO A 86 -16.88 -0.37 -28.44
CA PRO A 86 -15.83 0.27 -27.66
C PRO A 86 -15.70 1.74 -28.04
N THR A 87 -15.74 2.61 -27.05
CA THR A 87 -15.59 4.05 -27.23
C THR A 87 -14.18 4.46 -26.84
N GLN A 88 -13.61 5.45 -27.55
CA GLN A 88 -12.26 5.93 -27.20
C GLN A 88 -12.19 6.50 -25.78
N VAL A 89 -13.27 7.15 -25.33
CA VAL A 89 -13.41 7.67 -23.97
C VAL A 89 -13.50 6.52 -22.95
N GLY A 90 -14.29 5.49 -23.25
CA GLY A 90 -14.43 4.32 -22.38
C GLY A 90 -13.14 3.51 -22.26
N ILE A 91 -12.39 3.34 -23.35
CA ILE A 91 -11.04 2.75 -23.34
C ILE A 91 -10.09 3.58 -22.45
N LEU A 92 -10.11 4.91 -22.58
CA LEU A 92 -9.24 5.79 -21.78
C LEU A 92 -9.55 5.68 -20.28
N ILE A 93 -10.83 5.67 -19.91
CA ILE A 93 -11.25 5.52 -18.52
C ILE A 93 -10.92 4.12 -18.01
N THR A 94 -11.18 3.08 -18.80
CA THR A 94 -10.82 1.69 -18.48
C THR A 94 -9.32 1.57 -18.21
N ALA A 95 -8.50 2.16 -19.08
CA ALA A 95 -7.05 2.21 -18.90
C ALA A 95 -6.62 2.96 -17.64
N ALA A 96 -7.28 4.08 -17.31
CA ALA A 96 -7.02 4.81 -16.07
C ALA A 96 -7.33 3.97 -14.82
N VAL A 97 -8.44 3.23 -14.84
CA VAL A 97 -8.82 2.31 -13.75
C VAL A 97 -7.80 1.18 -13.61
N VAL A 98 -7.42 0.56 -14.73
CA VAL A 98 -6.42 -0.51 -14.77
C VAL A 98 -5.04 -0.02 -14.29
N ALA A 99 -4.60 1.16 -14.74
CA ALA A 99 -3.34 1.77 -14.34
C ALA A 99 -3.33 2.27 -12.89
N GLY A 100 -4.48 2.72 -12.38
CA GLY A 100 -4.64 3.10 -10.97
C GLY A 100 -4.43 1.94 -10.00
N GLY A 101 -4.61 0.70 -10.48
CA GLY A 101 -4.28 -0.53 -9.77
C GLY A 101 -5.01 -0.70 -8.43
N SER A 102 -4.55 -1.69 -7.66
CA SER A 102 -5.05 -2.00 -6.32
C SER A 102 -4.85 -0.84 -5.33
N ALA A 103 -3.84 0.03 -5.52
CA ALA A 103 -3.58 1.19 -4.68
C ALA A 103 -4.68 2.26 -4.78
N ALA A 104 -5.21 2.54 -5.99
CA ALA A 104 -6.35 3.45 -6.14
C ALA A 104 -7.63 2.87 -5.56
N ALA A 105 -7.88 1.56 -5.74
CA ALA A 105 -9.00 0.87 -5.12
C ALA A 105 -8.91 0.89 -3.58
N ILE A 106 -7.73 0.59 -3.03
CA ILE A 106 -7.46 0.65 -1.58
C ILE A 106 -7.61 2.08 -1.07
N THR A 107 -7.14 3.09 -1.81
CA THR A 107 -7.30 4.51 -1.42
C THR A 107 -8.76 4.95 -1.49
N LEU A 108 -9.55 4.42 -2.43
CA LEU A 108 -11.00 4.66 -2.47
C LEU A 108 -11.69 3.99 -1.27
N PHE A 109 -11.40 2.70 -1.01
CA PHE A 109 -12.02 1.95 0.08
C PHE A 109 -11.61 2.46 1.47
N GLN A 110 -10.33 2.75 1.68
CA GLN A 110 -9.79 3.20 2.98
C GLN A 110 -9.89 4.72 3.17
N GLY A 111 -9.74 5.49 2.08
CA GLY A 111 -9.67 6.95 2.12
C GLY A 111 -11.02 7.63 1.91
N VAL A 112 -11.86 7.14 0.99
CA VAL A 112 -13.16 7.77 0.65
C VAL A 112 -14.32 7.07 1.36
N LEU A 113 -14.31 5.73 1.43
CA LEU A 113 -15.38 4.94 2.04
C LEU A 113 -15.12 4.58 3.51
N HIS A 114 -13.98 5.00 4.08
CA HIS A 114 -13.55 4.71 5.47
C HIS A 114 -13.53 3.22 5.88
N PHE A 115 -13.66 2.27 4.94
CA PHE A 115 -13.59 0.85 5.25
C PHE A 115 -12.18 0.47 5.71
N GLY A 116 -12.06 0.01 6.96
CA GLY A 116 -10.81 -0.52 7.52
C GLY A 116 -9.74 0.52 7.88
N ARG A 117 -10.02 1.83 7.73
CA ARG A 117 -9.10 2.90 8.17
C ARG A 117 -8.88 2.85 9.67
N ASP A 118 -9.93 2.62 10.44
CA ASP A 118 -9.87 2.55 11.90
C ASP A 118 -9.03 1.37 12.39
N ALA A 119 -9.12 0.22 11.70
CA ALA A 119 -8.30 -0.95 12.01
C ALA A 119 -6.81 -0.74 11.71
N ARG A 120 -6.48 -0.06 10.59
CA ARG A 120 -5.09 0.29 10.25
C ARG A 120 -4.52 1.39 11.13
N VAL A 121 -5.29 2.44 11.40
CA VAL A 121 -4.89 3.53 12.31
C VAL A 121 -4.67 2.97 13.71
N GLY A 122 -5.59 2.14 14.20
CA GLY A 122 -5.43 1.46 15.49
C GLY A 122 -4.18 0.57 15.55
N LEU A 123 -3.84 -0.14 14.45
CA LEU A 123 -2.61 -0.95 14.40
C LEU A 123 -1.34 -0.09 14.40
N ILE A 124 -1.35 1.05 13.69
CA ILE A 124 -0.23 1.99 13.64
C ILE A 124 -0.03 2.67 15.01
N GLU A 125 -1.11 3.12 15.65
CA GLU A 125 -1.07 3.70 17.00
C GLU A 125 -0.61 2.67 18.04
N ALA A 126 -1.08 1.43 17.96
CA ALA A 126 -0.66 0.36 18.85
C ALA A 126 0.84 0.03 18.71
N ASN A 127 1.36 -0.02 17.48
CA ASN A 127 2.79 -0.24 17.23
C ASN A 127 3.65 0.95 17.70
N ARG A 128 3.16 2.18 17.52
CA ARG A 128 3.84 3.38 18.02
C ARG A 128 3.89 3.40 19.54
N ALA A 129 2.77 3.11 20.20
CA ALA A 129 2.68 3.03 21.66
C ALA A 129 3.62 1.94 22.24
N ARG A 130 3.70 0.76 21.59
CA ARG A 130 4.67 -0.29 21.97
C ARG A 130 6.11 0.17 21.84
N THR A 131 6.46 0.81 20.72
CA THR A 131 7.82 1.29 20.49
C THR A 131 8.23 2.37 21.48
N GLU A 132 7.32 3.29 21.80
CA GLU A 132 7.54 4.32 22.82
C GLU A 132 7.67 3.71 24.23
N ALA A 133 6.87 2.69 24.57
CA ALA A 133 6.98 1.96 25.83
C ALA A 133 8.32 1.21 25.98
N ASP A 134 8.76 0.51 24.93
CA ASP A 134 10.04 -0.22 24.93
C ASP A 134 11.23 0.74 25.09
N LEU A 135 11.17 1.91 24.43
CA LEU A 135 12.18 2.96 24.57
C LEU A 135 12.19 3.57 25.99
N ALA A 136 11.01 3.79 26.58
CA ALA A 136 10.89 4.28 27.94
C ALA A 136 11.43 3.26 28.96
N GLU A 137 11.15 1.97 28.78
CA GLU A 137 11.68 0.91 29.63
C GLU A 137 13.20 0.79 29.49
N ALA A 138 13.73 0.86 28.28
CA ALA A 138 15.18 0.85 28.05
C ALA A 138 15.89 2.05 28.71
N ARG A 139 15.28 3.23 28.70
CA ARG A 139 15.79 4.42 29.41
C ARG A 139 15.78 4.21 30.93
N SER A 140 14.67 3.74 31.48
CA SER A 140 14.55 3.46 32.92
C SER A 140 15.56 2.41 33.39
N ARG A 141 15.82 1.37 32.59
CA ARG A 141 16.82 0.35 32.90
C ARG A 141 18.24 0.92 32.90
N ARG A 142 18.57 1.82 31.96
CA ARG A 142 19.88 2.51 31.95
C ARG A 142 20.05 3.41 33.15
N GLU A 143 19.05 4.22 33.47
CA GLU A 143 19.10 5.11 34.65
C GLU A 143 19.28 4.33 35.95
N ARG A 144 18.59 3.19 36.12
CA ARG A 144 18.77 2.33 37.30
C ARG A 144 20.20 1.76 37.37
N ALA A 145 20.72 1.24 36.25
CA ALA A 145 22.09 0.73 36.19
C ALA A 145 23.15 1.81 36.48
N ASP A 146 22.93 3.04 36.00
CA ASP A 146 23.81 4.18 36.26
C ASP A 146 23.74 4.58 37.75
N THR A 147 22.55 4.58 38.36
CA THR A 147 22.42 4.88 39.80
C THR A 147 23.03 3.79 40.70
N ASP A 148 22.88 2.52 40.33
CA ASP A 148 23.43 1.40 41.08
C ASP A 148 24.95 1.35 40.98
N SER A 149 25.51 1.62 39.79
CA SER A 149 26.96 1.73 39.59
C SER A 149 27.56 2.94 40.32
N ALA A 150 26.88 4.09 40.33
CA ALA A 150 27.31 5.26 41.10
C ALA A 150 27.30 5.00 42.62
N ARG A 151 26.29 4.29 43.14
CA ARG A 151 26.24 3.87 44.55
C ARG A 151 27.36 2.90 44.90
N ALA A 152 27.59 1.89 44.06
CA ALA A 152 28.66 0.91 44.27
C ALA A 152 30.05 1.57 44.25
N LEU A 153 30.28 2.56 43.37
CA LEU A 153 31.52 3.33 43.35
C LEU A 153 31.71 4.11 44.66
N ALA A 154 30.68 4.85 45.10
CA ALA A 154 30.72 5.63 46.34
C ALA A 154 30.97 4.78 47.58
N GLU A 155 30.40 3.58 47.63
CA GLU A 155 30.64 2.62 48.72
C GLU A 155 32.08 2.13 48.74
N ARG A 156 32.66 1.79 47.57
CA ARG A 156 34.08 1.43 47.46
C ARG A 156 35.00 2.55 47.94
N THR A 157 34.77 3.79 47.48
CA THR A 157 35.60 4.94 47.89
C THR A 157 35.52 5.18 49.40
N ARG A 158 34.35 4.96 50.02
CA ARG A 158 34.15 5.12 51.47
C ARG A 158 34.85 4.02 52.27
N VAL A 159 34.81 2.77 51.80
CA VAL A 159 35.54 1.65 52.41
C VAL A 159 37.05 1.87 52.31
N GLU A 160 37.55 2.31 51.16
CA GLU A 160 38.97 2.65 50.95
C GLU A 160 39.42 3.79 51.87
N ALA A 161 38.64 4.86 51.97
CA ALA A 161 38.94 5.99 52.87
C ALA A 161 38.94 5.57 54.35
N GLY A 162 38.03 4.68 54.76
CA GLY A 162 37.98 4.11 56.10
C GLY A 162 39.20 3.24 56.42
N ALA A 163 39.63 2.41 55.47
CA ALA A 163 40.81 1.54 55.62
C ALA A 163 42.11 2.36 55.75
N VAL A 164 42.27 3.44 54.97
CA VAL A 164 43.42 4.34 55.07
C VAL A 164 43.47 5.07 56.43
N SER A 165 42.31 5.40 56.99
CA SER A 165 42.22 6.05 58.31
C SER A 165 42.58 5.10 59.46
N ALA A 166 42.12 3.84 59.39
CA ALA A 166 42.43 2.81 60.39
C ALA A 166 43.89 2.33 60.38
N MET A 167 44.60 2.53 59.27
CA MET A 167 46.02 2.18 59.13
C MET A 167 46.97 3.28 59.64
N ARG A 168 46.44 4.47 60.00
CA ARG A 168 47.20 5.62 60.53
C ARG A 168 47.10 5.79 62.06
N THR A 169 46.28 5.00 62.73
CA THR A 169 46.16 4.91 64.20
C THR A 169 46.91 3.71 64.73
#